data_AF-A0A834XNM3-F1
#
_entry.id   AF-A0A834XNM3-F1
#
_cell.length_a   1.000
_cell.length_b   1.000
_cell.length_c   1.000
_cell.angle_alpha   90.00
_cell.angle_beta   90.00
_cell.angle_gamma   90.00
#
_symmetry.space_group_name_H-M   'P 1'
#
loop_
_entity.id
_entity.type
_entity.pdbx_description
1 polymer ?
#
loop_
_entity_poly.entity_id
_entity_poly.type
_entity_poly.pdbx_seq_one_letter_code
_entity_poly.pdbx_strand_id
1 'polypeptide(L)' 'MASAAVLAGIGIAVVAVVGFGLILSVSPAANKSKKNDQFKNLMFANHPDRGGSPFIATKIKEAEDVLEK' A
#
# COMPACT_ATOMS: atom_id res chain seq x y z
N MET A 1 -29.29 -7.36 17.66
CA MET A 1 -28.16 -8.27 17.41
C MET A 1 -27.38 -7.74 16.20
N ALA A 2 -26.59 -6.68 16.39
CA ALA A 2 -25.67 -6.22 15.35
C ALA A 2 -24.50 -7.22 15.34
N SER A 3 -24.40 -7.92 14.23
CA SER A 3 -23.54 -9.07 13.99
C SER A 3 -22.07 -8.84 14.38
N ALA A 4 -21.50 -9.76 15.16
CA ALA A 4 -20.07 -9.84 15.46
C ALA A 4 -19.19 -9.91 14.19
N ALA A 5 -19.77 -10.20 13.02
CA ALA A 5 -19.05 -10.20 11.74
C ALA A 5 -18.63 -8.78 11.27
N VAL A 6 -19.32 -7.72 11.69
CA VAL A 6 -19.01 -6.34 11.24
C VAL A 6 -17.71 -5.83 11.88
N LEU A 7 -17.45 -6.18 13.15
CA LEU A 7 -16.23 -5.78 13.86
C LEU A 7 -14.98 -6.53 13.35
N ALA A 8 -15.13 -7.80 12.95
CA ALA A 8 -14.03 -8.56 12.35
C ALA A 8 -13.62 -8.02 10.97
N GLY A 9 -14.58 -7.57 10.15
CA GLY A 9 -14.31 -7.01 8.82
C GLY A 9 -13.59 -5.66 8.86
N ILE A 10 -13.91 -4.80 9.83
CA ILE A 10 -13.27 -3.49 9.99
C ILE A 10 -11.81 -3.64 10.47
N GLY A 11 -11.56 -4.56 11.41
CA GLY A 11 -10.22 -4.75 11.98
C GLY A 11 -9.17 -5.16 10.94
N ILE A 12 -9.52 -6.06 10.03
CA ILE A 12 -8.59 -6.54 8.98
C ILE A 12 -8.30 -5.44 7.95
N ALA A 13 -9.32 -4.67 7.56
CA ALA A 13 -9.16 -3.58 6.59
C ALA A 13 -8.27 -2.44 7.14
N VAL A 14 -8.44 -2.06 8.41
CA VAL A 14 -7.64 -1.01 9.04
C VAL A 14 -6.16 -1.42 9.14
N VAL A 15 -5.88 -2.67 9.51
CA VAL A 15 -4.49 -3.17 9.60
C VAL A 15 -3.84 -3.22 8.23
N ALA A 16 -4.55 -3.62 7.18
CA ALA A 16 -4.03 -3.62 5.82
C ALA A 16 -3.67 -2.20 5.37
N VAL A 17 -4.61 -1.24 5.48
CA VAL A 17 -4.40 0.15 5.04
C VAL A 17 -3.21 0.81 5.77
N VAL A 18 -3.05 0.55 7.07
CA VAL A 18 -1.91 1.07 7.84
C VAL A 18 -0.60 0.39 7.43
N GLY A 19 -0.58 -0.93 7.27
CA GLY A 19 0.62 -1.68 6.89
C GLY A 19 1.13 -1.33 5.49
N PHE A 20 0.23 -1.16 4.51
CA PHE A 20 0.61 -0.77 3.15
C PHE A 20 1.07 0.69 3.04
N GLY A 21 0.56 1.60 3.90
CA GLY A 21 1.09 2.97 4.03
C GLY A 21 2.58 3.00 4.38
N LEU A 22 3.04 2.06 5.22
CA LEU A 22 4.45 1.96 5.61
C LEU A 22 5.35 1.51 4.45
N ILE A 23 4.83 0.69 3.52
CA ILE A 23 5.59 0.23 2.35
C ILE A 23 5.93 1.40 1.42
N LEU A 24 4.99 2.33 1.22
CA LEU A 24 5.24 3.55 0.44
C LEU A 24 5.87 4.69 1.27
N SER A 25 6.19 4.45 2.55
CA SER A 25 6.65 5.47 3.50
C SER A 25 5.75 6.71 3.54
N VAL A 26 4.43 6.51 3.39
CA VAL A 26 3.44 7.60 3.27
C VAL A 26 2.31 7.40 4.27
N SER A 27 1.82 8.50 4.84
CA SER A 27 0.61 8.44 5.67
C SER A 27 -0.59 7.95 4.84
N PRO A 28 -1.44 7.05 5.35
CA PRO A 28 -2.63 6.59 4.64
C PRO A 28 -3.60 7.74 4.30
N ALA A 29 -3.57 8.82 5.09
CA ALA A 29 -4.33 10.05 4.88
C ALA A 29 -3.67 11.03 3.88
N ALA A 30 -2.53 10.69 3.28
CA ALA A 30 -1.88 11.55 2.30
C ALA A 30 -2.72 11.68 1.02
N ASN A 31 -2.59 12.83 0.37
CA ASN A 31 -3.23 13.12 -0.91
C ASN A 31 -2.71 12.19 -2.02
N LYS A 32 -3.57 11.91 -3.00
CA LYS A 32 -3.29 10.99 -4.12
C LYS A 32 -2.00 11.33 -4.86
N SER A 33 -1.70 12.61 -5.05
CA SER A 33 -0.44 13.06 -5.68
C SER A 33 0.78 12.55 -4.93
N LYS A 34 0.86 12.74 -3.61
CA LYS A 34 2.01 12.29 -2.81
C LYS A 34 2.16 10.77 -2.82
N LYS A 35 1.06 10.02 -2.78
CA LYS A 35 1.07 8.55 -2.87
C LYS A 35 1.67 8.09 -4.22
N ASN A 36 1.23 8.70 -5.32
CA ASN A 36 1.74 8.40 -6.67
C ASN A 36 3.22 8.78 -6.83
N ASP A 37 3.63 9.93 -6.29
CA ASP A 37 5.02 10.37 -6.36
C ASP A 37 5.95 9.42 -5.59
N GLN A 38 5.54 8.99 -4.39
CA GLN A 38 6.30 7.99 -3.60
C GLN A 38 6.33 6.62 -4.28
N PHE A 39 5.19 6.16 -4.82
CA PHE A 39 5.13 4.92 -5.59
C PHE A 39 6.12 4.94 -6.77
N LYS A 40 6.10 6.01 -7.57
CA LYS A 40 7.02 6.16 -8.72
C LYS A 40 8.47 6.16 -8.28
N ASN A 41 8.81 6.87 -7.20
CA ASN A 41 10.18 6.90 -6.68
C ASN A 41 10.66 5.51 -6.24
N LEU A 42 9.83 4.79 -5.47
CA LEU A 42 10.16 3.45 -5.00
C LEU A 42 10.22 2.43 -6.14
N MET A 43 9.29 2.48 -7.07
CA MET A 43 9.26 1.58 -8.22
C MET A 43 10.43 1.85 -9.17
N PHE A 44 10.82 3.11 -9.37
CA PHE A 44 12.01 3.48 -10.16
C PHE A 44 13.29 2.88 -9.58
N ALA A 45 13.43 2.90 -8.25
CA ALA A 45 14.57 2.35 -7.53
C ALA A 45 14.59 0.81 -7.50
N ASN A 46 13.41 0.18 -7.48
CA ASN A 46 13.27 -1.27 -7.33
C ASN A 46 12.82 -1.99 -8.63
N HIS A 47 12.85 -1.30 -9.77
CA HIS A 47 12.35 -1.87 -11.02
C HIS A 47 13.16 -3.12 -11.42
N PRO A 48 12.51 -4.24 -11.79
CA PRO A 48 13.20 -5.47 -12.19
C PRO A 48 14.21 -5.27 -13.33
N ASP A 49 13.82 -4.51 -14.35
CA ASP A 49 14.68 -4.19 -15.50
C ASP A 49 15.94 -3.39 -15.15
N ARG A 50 16.03 -2.89 -13.91
CA ARG A 50 17.20 -2.16 -13.39
C ARG A 50 17.97 -2.93 -12.34
N GLY A 51 17.72 -4.24 -12.24
CA GLY A 51 18.34 -5.11 -11.22
C GLY A 51 17.63 -5.07 -9.86
N GLY A 52 16.45 -4.44 -9.78
CA GLY A 52 15.60 -4.52 -8.60
C GLY A 52 14.91 -5.89 -8.45
N SER A 53 14.42 -6.19 -7.26
CA SER A 53 13.76 -7.48 -7.01
C SER A 53 12.32 -7.48 -7.55
N PRO A 54 11.94 -8.47 -8.39
CA PRO A 54 10.55 -8.66 -8.84
C PRO A 54 9.56 -8.77 -7.67
N PHE A 55 9.99 -9.38 -6.57
CA PHE A 55 9.17 -9.52 -5.38
C PHE A 55 8.89 -8.15 -4.73
N ILE A 56 9.92 -7.33 -4.57
CA ILE A 56 9.78 -5.99 -3.96
C ILE A 56 8.93 -5.08 -4.85
N ALA A 57 9.18 -5.08 -6.17
CA ALA A 57 8.36 -4.35 -7.13
C ALA A 57 6.88 -4.76 -7.06
N THR A 58 6.61 -6.06 -6.89
CA THR A 58 5.25 -6.57 -6.69
C THR A 58 4.62 -6.04 -5.40
N LYS A 59 5.35 -6.04 -4.28
CA LYS A 59 4.84 -5.50 -3.00
C LYS A 59 4.58 -4.00 -3.02
N ILE A 60 5.42 -3.23 -3.71
CA ILE A 60 5.20 -1.80 -3.92
C ILE A 60 3.89 -1.56 -4.71
N LYS A 61 3.62 -2.40 -5.72
CA LYS A 61 2.39 -2.31 -6.53
C LYS A 61 1.13 -2.76 -5.79
N GLU A 62 1.22 -3.82 -4.98
CA GLU A 62 0.13 -4.20 -4.06
C GLU A 62 -0.23 -3.05 -3.11
N ALA A 63 0.78 -2.33 -2.60
CA ALA A 63 0.57 -1.18 -1.72
C ALA A 63 -0.14 -0.02 -2.41
N GLU A 64 0.22 0.27 -3.67
CA GLU A 64 -0.47 1.27 -4.49
C GLU A 64 -1.96 0.93 -4.65
N ASP A 65 -2.29 -0.31 -5.05
CA ASP A 65 -3.69 -0.75 -5.26
C ASP A 65 -4.54 -0.65 -3.99
N VAL A 66 -3.95 -0.94 -2.82
CA VAL A 66 -4.65 -0.84 -1.53
C VAL A 66 -4.88 0.62 -1.11
N LEU A 67 -3.96 1.53 -1.44
CA LEU A 67 -4.04 2.94 -1.02
C LEU A 67 -4.78 3.85 -2.01
N GLU A 68 -5.03 3.37 -3.23
CA GLU A 68 -5.91 4.00 -4.23
C GLU A 68 -7.40 3.66 -4.04
N LYS A 69 -7.73 2.56 -3.34
CA LYS A 69 -9.09 2.23 -2.90
C LYS A 69 -9.56 3.14 -1.76
#